data_AF-A0A7X9GZ33-F1
#
_entry.id   AF-A0A7X9GZ33-F1
#
_cell.length_a   1.000
_cell.length_b   1.000
_cell.length_c   1.000
_cell.angle_alpha   90.00
_cell.angle_beta   90.00
_cell.angle_gamma   90.00
#
_symmetry.space_group_name_H-M   'P 1'
#
loop_
_entity.id
_entity.type
_entity.pdbx_description
1 polymer ?
#
loop_
_entity_poly.entity_id
_entity_poly.type
_entity_poly.pdbx_seq_one_letter_code
_entity_poly.pdbx_strand_id
1 'polypeptide(L)' 'DIDTDAILQQMKERFSDHQVTDIDGVKIDFPDKWVHLRKSNTEPIIRIYSEATSVDAAEKIGKEIIDLIRELA' A
#
# COMPACT_ATOMS: atom_id res chain seq x y z
N ASP A 1 -18.93 3.36 5.52
CA ASP A 1 -17.54 3.74 5.84
C ASP A 1 -16.59 2.68 5.33
N ILE A 2 -15.49 3.11 4.72
CA ILE A 2 -14.42 2.21 4.32
C ILE A 2 -13.66 1.83 5.59
N ASP A 3 -13.62 0.52 5.90
CA ASP A 3 -12.81 0.02 7.01
C ASP A 3 -11.33 -0.01 6.59
N THR A 4 -10.66 1.13 6.81
CA THR A 4 -9.25 1.29 6.46
C THR A 4 -8.35 0.30 7.20
N ASP A 5 -8.72 -0.06 8.42
CA ASP A 5 -7.89 -0.91 9.28
C ASP A 5 -7.98 -2.36 8.79
N ALA A 6 -9.17 -2.82 8.39
CA ALA A 6 -9.36 -4.11 7.73
C ALA A 6 -8.63 -4.19 6.38
N ILE A 7 -8.62 -3.11 5.59
CA ILE A 7 -7.86 -3.07 4.32
C ILE A 7 -6.36 -3.20 4.58
N LEU A 8 -5.81 -2.44 5.53
CA LEU A 8 -4.38 -2.52 5.87
C LEU A 8 -4.00 -3.92 6.37
N GLN A 9 -4.84 -4.55 7.20
CA GLN A 9 -4.60 -5.92 7.66
C GLN A 9 -4.59 -6.93 6.51
N GLN A 10 -5.56 -6.86 5.59
CA GLN A 10 -5.59 -7.72 4.41
C GLN A 10 -4.38 -7.51 3.49
N MET A 11 -3.90 -6.27 3.35
CA MET A 11 -2.68 -5.97 2.59
C MET A 11 -1.44 -6.60 3.25
N LYS A 12 -1.31 -6.49 4.58
CA LYS A 12 -0.22 -7.14 5.33
C LYS A 12 -0.23 -8.66 5.15
N GLU A 13 -1.40 -9.28 5.23
CA GLU A 13 -1.56 -10.74 5.05
C GLU A 13 -1.24 -11.17 3.62
N ARG A 14 -1.75 -10.44 2.62
CA ARG A 14 -1.52 -10.77 1.20
C ARG A 14 -0.05 -10.69 0.79
N PHE A 15 0.69 -9.76 1.39
CA PHE A 15 2.11 -9.54 1.10
C PHE A 15 3.02 -10.13 2.20
N SER A 16 2.55 -11.12 2.98
CA SER A 16 3.33 -11.74 4.06
C SER A 16 4.64 -12.40 3.59
N ASP A 17 4.72 -12.75 2.32
CA ASP A 17 5.91 -13.33 1.68
C ASP A 17 6.96 -12.27 1.29
N HIS A 18 6.64 -10.99 1.47
CA HIS A 18 7.55 -9.86 1.23
C HIS A 18 8.02 -9.25 2.55
N GLN A 19 9.02 -8.38 2.47
CA GLN A 19 9.39 -7.57 3.63
C GLN A 19 8.31 -6.51 3.86
N VAL A 20 7.53 -6.69 4.92
CA VAL A 20 6.47 -5.77 5.33
C VAL A 20 6.85 -5.05 6.62
N THR A 21 6.70 -3.73 6.64
CA THR A 21 6.82 -2.89 7.84
C THR A 21 5.48 -2.26 8.17
N ASP A 22 4.99 -2.43 9.40
CA ASP A 22 3.64 -2.05 9.82
C ASP A 22 3.59 -1.01 10.95
N ILE A 23 4.63 -0.17 11.07
CA ILE A 23 4.78 0.82 12.15
C ILE A 23 3.90 2.07 11.92
N ASP A 24 3.79 2.55 10.68
CA ASP A 24 3.00 3.74 10.30
C ASP A 24 2.20 3.43 9.02
N GLY A 25 1.20 2.55 9.13
CA GLY A 25 0.50 1.98 7.98
C GLY A 25 1.16 0.68 7.53
N VAL A 26 1.12 0.36 6.23
CA VAL A 26 1.70 -0.86 5.66
C VAL A 26 2.67 -0.48 4.55
N LYS A 27 3.96 -0.71 4.78
CA LYS A 27 5.00 -0.58 3.76
C LYS A 27 5.40 -1.98 3.28
N ILE A 28 5.44 -2.16 1.97
CA ILE A 28 5.85 -3.41 1.32
C ILE A 28 7.10 -3.09 0.50
N ASP A 29 8.21 -3.73 0.84
CA ASP A 29 9.48 -3.63 0.13
C ASP A 29 9.63 -4.82 -0.84
N PHE A 30 9.88 -4.51 -2.11
CA PHE A 30 10.26 -5.45 -3.17
C PHE A 30 11.76 -5.26 -3.48
N PRO A 31 12.39 -6.14 -4.29
CA PRO A 31 13.84 -6.04 -4.56
C PRO A 31 14.33 -4.68 -5.12
N ASP A 32 13.51 -4.00 -5.91
CA ASP A 32 13.89 -2.78 -6.66
C ASP A 32 12.90 -1.61 -6.50
N LYS A 33 11.89 -1.77 -5.64
CA LYS A 33 10.80 -0.81 -5.47
C LYS A 33 10.09 -1.01 -4.14
N TRP A 34 9.30 -0.03 -3.71
CA TRP A 34 8.46 -0.16 -2.53
C TRP A 34 7.15 0.59 -2.71
N VAL A 35 6.16 0.19 -1.92
CA VAL A 35 4.89 0.92 -1.76
C VAL A 35 4.57 1.08 -0.29
N HIS A 36 4.02 2.23 0.08
CA HIS A 36 3.64 2.55 1.45
C HIS A 36 2.21 3.08 1.50
N LEU A 37 1.33 2.30 2.14
CA LEU A 37 -0.05 2.65 2.40
C LEU A 37 -0.14 3.24 3.80
N ARG A 38 -0.69 4.45 3.92
CA ARG A 38 -0.83 5.14 5.21
C ARG A 38 -2.23 5.71 5.38
N LYS A 39 -2.84 5.48 6.54
CA LYS A 39 -4.08 6.16 6.93
C LYS A 39 -3.81 7.63 7.17
N SER A 40 -4.69 8.51 6.69
CA SER A 40 -4.61 9.92 7.07
C SER A 40 -5.11 10.13 8.49
N ASN A 41 -4.35 10.86 9.30
CA ASN A 41 -4.74 11.21 10.66
C ASN A 41 -5.87 12.26 10.71
N THR A 42 -6.03 13.05 9.65
CA THR A 42 -6.92 14.22 9.64
C THR A 42 -8.09 14.10 8.66
N GLU A 43 -8.05 13.12 7.76
CA GLU A 43 -9.01 12.97 6.66
C GLU A 43 -9.36 11.49 6.49
N PRO A 44 -10.58 11.14 6.02
CA PRO A 44 -10.99 9.75 5.82
C PRO A 44 -10.43 9.18 4.51
N ILE A 45 -9.11 9.20 4.34
CA ILE A 45 -8.41 8.74 3.13
C ILE A 45 -7.21 7.85 3.46
N ILE A 46 -6.85 6.99 2.50
CA ILE A 46 -5.57 6.26 2.49
C ILE A 46 -4.64 6.96 1.51
N ARG A 47 -3.42 7.28 1.96
CA ARG A 47 -2.33 7.79 1.12
C ARG A 47 -1.47 6.63 0.66
N ILE A 48 -1.06 6.67 -0.60
CA ILE A 48 -0.23 5.63 -1.21
C ILE A 48 0.99 6.32 -1.81
N TYR A 49 2.17 5.92 -1.37
CA TYR A 49 3.45 6.35 -1.92
C TYR A 49 4.13 5.17 -2.58
N SER A 50 4.72 5.38 -3.74
CA SER A 50 5.44 4.34 -4.48
C SER A 50 6.74 4.90 -5.02
N GLU A 51 7.80 4.11 -4.94
CA GLU A 51 9.11 4.46 -5.49
C GLU A 51 9.67 3.23 -6.21
N ALA A 52 10.32 3.48 -7.33
CA ALA A 52 10.95 2.45 -8.15
C ALA A 52 12.09 3.08 -8.97
N THR A 53 12.79 2.25 -9.75
CA THR A 53 13.90 2.67 -10.62
C THR A 53 13.50 3.59 -11.77
N SER A 54 12.20 3.69 -12.10
CA SER A 54 11.65 4.64 -13.08
C SER A 54 10.27 5.15 -12.66
N VAL A 55 9.87 6.29 -13.21
CA VAL A 55 8.52 6.86 -13.00
C VAL A 55 7.45 5.87 -13.42
N ASP A 56 7.54 5.29 -14.62
CA ASP A 56 6.59 4.29 -15.12
C ASP A 56 6.46 3.08 -14.18
N ALA A 57 7.58 2.60 -13.60
CA ALA A 57 7.57 1.48 -12.67
C ALA A 57 6.91 1.86 -11.33
N ALA A 58 7.16 3.07 -10.85
CA ALA A 58 6.54 3.60 -9.63
C ALA A 58 5.03 3.80 -9.82
N GLU A 59 4.62 4.40 -10.93
CA GLU A 59 3.20 4.56 -11.28
C GLU A 59 2.50 3.21 -11.44
N LYS A 60 3.15 2.23 -12.07
CA LYS A 60 2.61 0.89 -12.24
C LYS A 60 2.33 0.20 -10.90
N ILE A 61 3.31 0.15 -9.98
CA ILE A 61 3.08 -0.49 -8.67
C ILE A 61 2.08 0.30 -7.83
N GLY A 62 2.10 1.63 -7.88
CA GLY A 62 1.10 2.46 -7.21
C GLY A 62 -0.32 2.15 -7.71
N LYS A 63 -0.49 2.04 -9.04
CA LYS A 63 -1.78 1.69 -9.66
C LYS A 63 -2.23 0.27 -9.31
N GLU A 64 -1.33 -0.71 -9.35
CA GLU A 64 -1.63 -2.10 -8.95
C GLU A 64 -2.19 -2.16 -7.52
N ILE A 65 -1.61 -1.38 -6.60
CA ILE A 65 -2.04 -1.32 -5.20
C ILE A 65 -3.38 -0.58 -5.06
N ILE A 66 -3.60 0.50 -5.81
CA ILE A 66 -4.89 1.20 -5.85
C ILE A 66 -6.00 0.27 -6.34
N ASP A 67 -5.76 -0.45 -7.43
CA ASP A 67 -6.75 -1.37 -8.01
C ASP A 67 -7.05 -2.51 -7.03
N LEU A 68 -6.04 -3.06 -6.35
CA LEU A 68 -6.24 -4.06 -5.30
C LEU A 68 -7.07 -3.53 -4.12
N ILE A 69 -6.80 -2.33 -3.61
CA ILE A 69 -7.60 -1.74 -2.53
C ILE A 69 -9.07 -1.59 -2.94
N ARG A 70 -9.33 -1.22 -4.21
CA ARG A 70 -10.69 -1.10 -4.75
C ARG A 70 -11.44 -2.42 -4.84
N GLU A 71 -10.72 -3.54 -4.99
CA GLU A 71 -11.32 -4.88 -4.95
C GLU A 71 -11.67 -5.34 -3.53
N LEU A 72 -10.97 -4.80 -2.52
CA LEU A 72 -11.16 -5.13 -1.11
C LEU A 72 -12.18 -4.25 -0.38
N ALA A 73 -12.55 -3.10 -0.97
CA ALA A 73 -13.45 -2.10 -0.41
C ALA A 73 -14.92 -2.34 -0.82
#